data_AF-A0A0B3WM64-F1
#
_entry.id   AF-A0A0B3WM64-F1
#
_cell.length_a   1.000
_cell.length_b   1.000
_cell.length_c   1.000
_cell.angle_alpha   90.00
_cell.angle_beta   90.00
_cell.angle_gamma   90.00
#
_symmetry.space_group_name_H-M   'P 1'
#
loop_
_entity.id
_entity.type
_entity.pdbx_description
1 polymer ?
#
loop_
_entity_poly.entity_id
_entity_poly.type
_entity_poly.pdbx_seq_one_letter_code
_entity_poly.pdbx_strand_id
1 'polypeptide(L)'
;MMWNCENGNCFEKNNLKLLTAEECVQSIVSSYPSYKHDRNWEEFGLTQELFNQAYDEIQEDELSKQITEEEALELCKEKVKDVWDADSLTLGTDDSGLDKVIELNGHKYYGIYYINDGMAGDFRFCVNASTGEVFFQSSADLQSLTAIDEYLQEFN
;
A
#
# COMPACT_ATOMS: atom_id res chain seq x y z
N MET A 1 -26.93 17.97 -29.67
CA MET A 1 -25.76 17.46 -30.41
C MET A 1 -25.52 18.37 -31.60
N MET A 2 -24.37 19.04 -31.67
CA MET A 2 -24.01 19.90 -32.81
C MET A 2 -23.10 19.11 -33.75
N TRP A 3 -23.55 18.92 -34.98
CA TRP A 3 -22.78 18.34 -36.08
C TRP A 3 -22.23 19.49 -36.91
N ASN A 4 -20.93 19.49 -37.17
CA ASN A 4 -20.33 20.38 -38.17
C ASN A 4 -20.15 19.58 -39.46
N CYS A 5 -20.68 20.10 -40.55
CA CYS A 5 -20.51 19.49 -41.87
C CYS A 5 -19.71 20.47 -42.73
N GLU A 6 -18.53 20.04 -43.18
CA GLU A 6 -17.76 20.70 -44.24
C GLU A 6 -17.59 19.70 -45.38
N ASN A 7 -17.81 20.15 -46.62
CA ASN A 7 -17.63 19.36 -47.85
C ASN A 7 -18.35 17.99 -47.87
N GLY A 8 -19.55 17.91 -47.30
CA GLY A 8 -20.43 16.74 -47.46
C GLY A 8 -20.08 15.53 -46.59
N ASN A 9 -19.07 15.61 -45.74
CA ASN A 9 -18.82 14.61 -44.70
C ASN A 9 -19.20 15.16 -43.34
N CYS A 10 -20.18 14.52 -42.70
CA CYS A 10 -20.56 14.82 -41.33
C CYS A 10 -19.92 13.74 -40.44
N PHE A 11 -18.99 14.15 -39.58
CA PHE A 11 -18.33 13.26 -38.62
C PHE A 11 -18.92 13.52 -37.23
N GLU A 12 -19.11 12.45 -36.44
CA GLU A 12 -19.29 12.61 -34.99
C GLU A 12 -18.03 13.26 -34.43
N LYS A 13 -18.21 14.32 -33.65
CA LYS A 13 -17.13 14.96 -32.92
C LYS A 13 -16.70 13.99 -31.81
N ASN A 14 -15.91 12.99 -32.15
CA ASN A 14 -15.19 12.19 -31.17
C ASN A 14 -14.35 13.19 -30.37
N ASN A 15 -14.64 13.31 -29.07
CA ASN A 15 -13.89 14.14 -28.14
C ASN A 15 -12.48 13.55 -27.95
N LEU A 16 -11.66 13.63 -28.99
CA LEU A 16 -10.24 13.29 -28.93
C LEU A 16 -9.56 14.35 -28.08
N LYS A 17 -9.27 14.01 -26.82
CA LYS A 17 -8.44 14.84 -25.96
C LYS A 17 -6.98 14.62 -26.38
N LEU A 18 -6.32 15.71 -26.78
CA LEU A 18 -4.86 15.72 -26.90
C LEU A 18 -4.29 15.78 -25.48
N LEU A 19 -3.51 14.76 -25.11
CA LEU A 19 -2.83 14.70 -23.81
C LEU A 19 -1.50 15.48 -23.90
N THR A 20 -1.11 16.09 -22.77
CA THR A 20 0.28 16.58 -22.61
C THR A 20 1.24 15.40 -22.49
N ALA A 21 2.55 15.66 -22.61
CA ALA A 21 3.57 14.64 -22.40
C ALA A 21 3.47 14.03 -20.98
N GLU A 22 3.25 14.87 -19.96
CA GLU A 22 3.01 14.47 -18.57
C GLU A 22 1.78 13.55 -18.45
N GLU A 23 0.62 13.97 -18.97
CA GLU A 23 -0.61 13.16 -18.91
C GLU A 23 -0.47 11.82 -19.65
N CYS A 24 0.31 11.80 -20.74
CA CYS A 24 0.60 10.59 -21.49
C CYS A 24 1.45 9.61 -20.66
N VAL A 25 2.53 10.11 -20.04
CA VAL A 25 3.42 9.30 -19.21
C VAL A 25 2.70 8.79 -17.97
N GLN A 26 1.94 9.62 -17.26
CA GLN A 26 1.12 9.20 -16.12
C GLN A 26 0.18 8.05 -16.51
N SER A 27 -0.53 8.18 -17.64
CA SER A 27 -1.43 7.12 -18.11
C SER A 27 -0.69 5.80 -18.44
N ILE A 28 0.50 5.88 -19.02
CA ILE A 28 1.33 4.70 -19.34
C ILE A 28 1.77 4.01 -18.04
N VAL A 29 2.34 4.76 -17.10
CA VAL A 29 2.89 4.21 -15.87
C VAL A 29 1.78 3.63 -14.98
N SER A 30 0.64 4.30 -14.84
CA SER A 30 -0.50 3.76 -14.09
C SER A 30 -1.07 2.47 -14.69
N SER A 31 -1.00 2.32 -16.02
CA SER A 31 -1.49 1.11 -16.70
C SER A 31 -0.47 -0.03 -16.69
N TYR A 32 0.82 0.31 -16.62
CA TYR A 32 1.93 -0.64 -16.66
C TYR A 32 3.03 -0.25 -15.66
N PRO A 33 2.82 -0.48 -14.35
CA PRO A 33 3.77 -0.09 -13.29
C PRO A 33 5.15 -0.77 -13.45
N SER A 34 5.21 -1.89 -14.17
CA SER A 34 6.44 -2.63 -14.44
C SER A 34 7.17 -2.18 -15.73
N TYR A 35 6.80 -1.06 -16.35
CA TYR A 35 7.35 -0.63 -17.63
C TYR A 35 8.83 -0.19 -17.53
N LYS A 36 9.74 -1.08 -17.87
CA LYS A 36 11.20 -0.81 -17.83
C LYS A 36 11.71 -0.17 -19.12
N HIS A 37 11.22 1.03 -19.46
CA HIS A 37 11.85 1.94 -20.43
C HIS A 37 12.65 1.27 -21.56
N ASP A 38 12.03 0.34 -22.27
CA ASP A 38 12.71 -0.54 -23.22
C ASP A 38 12.90 0.12 -24.60
N ARG A 39 12.34 1.33 -24.75
CA ARG A 39 12.41 2.16 -25.96
C ARG A 39 12.80 3.59 -25.62
N ASN A 40 13.53 4.21 -26.53
CA ASN A 40 13.79 5.64 -26.47
C ASN A 40 12.55 6.41 -26.93
N TRP A 41 11.87 7.09 -26.00
CA TRP A 41 10.69 7.91 -26.28
C TRP A 41 10.99 9.41 -26.36
N GLU A 42 12.27 9.81 -26.26
CA GLU A 42 12.68 11.21 -26.36
C GLU A 42 12.31 11.83 -27.71
N GLU A 43 12.32 11.04 -28.79
CA GLU A 43 11.88 11.47 -30.12
C GLU A 43 10.41 11.92 -30.16
N PHE A 44 9.62 11.51 -29.17
CA PHE A 44 8.21 11.89 -29.00
C PHE A 44 8.00 12.91 -27.86
N GLY A 45 9.07 13.42 -27.26
CA GLY A 45 9.02 14.37 -26.14
C GLY A 45 8.68 13.74 -24.78
N LEU A 46 8.67 12.40 -24.67
CA LEU A 46 8.45 11.70 -23.40
C LEU A 46 9.81 11.35 -22.79
N THR A 47 10.37 12.29 -22.03
CA THR A 47 11.72 12.19 -21.48
C THR A 47 11.78 11.22 -20.30
N GLN A 48 12.97 10.69 -20.02
CA GLN A 48 13.19 9.85 -18.83
C GLN A 48 12.83 10.58 -17.53
N GLU A 49 13.05 11.89 -17.45
CA GLU A 49 12.66 12.72 -16.29
C GLU A 49 11.16 12.69 -16.03
N LEU A 50 10.32 12.80 -17.08
CA LEU A 50 8.87 12.74 -16.96
C LEU A 50 8.38 11.39 -16.41
N PHE A 51 9.02 10.30 -16.83
CA PHE A 51 8.69 8.99 -16.32
C PHE A 51 9.14 8.80 -14.87
N ASN A 52 10.35 9.24 -14.51
CA ASN A 52 10.80 9.20 -13.12
C ASN A 52 9.82 9.98 -12.22
N GLN A 53 9.42 11.19 -12.63
CA GLN A 53 8.41 11.98 -11.91
C GLN A 53 7.08 11.23 -11.77
N ALA A 54 6.57 10.63 -12.83
CA ALA A 54 5.32 9.86 -12.76
C ALA A 54 5.44 8.60 -11.88
N TYR A 55 6.60 7.93 -11.87
CA TYR A 55 6.86 6.81 -10.96
C TYR A 55 6.90 7.25 -9.49
N ASP A 56 7.56 8.38 -9.21
CA ASP A 56 7.65 8.96 -7.88
C ASP A 56 6.25 9.37 -7.38
N GLU A 57 5.44 10.04 -8.22
CA GLU A 57 4.05 10.40 -7.91
C GLU A 57 3.19 9.16 -7.62
N ILE A 58 3.35 8.07 -8.40
CA ILE A 58 2.59 6.84 -8.17
C ILE A 58 3.02 6.16 -6.87
N GLN A 59 4.32 6.14 -6.55
CA GLN A 59 4.79 5.65 -5.25
C GLN A 59 4.26 6.51 -4.10
N GLU A 60 4.24 7.83 -4.25
CA GLU A 60 3.68 8.75 -3.25
C GLU A 60 2.16 8.54 -3.09
N ASP A 61 1.44 8.29 -4.19
CA ASP A 61 0.01 7.92 -4.18
C ASP A 61 -0.24 6.55 -3.54
N GLU A 62 0.65 5.57 -3.71
CA GLU A 62 0.54 4.25 -3.08
C GLU A 62 0.92 4.28 -1.60
N LEU A 63 1.87 5.13 -1.21
CA LEU A 63 2.24 5.38 0.19
C LEU A 63 1.19 6.21 0.91
N SER A 64 0.57 7.19 0.26
CA SER A 64 -0.51 8.00 0.85
C SER A 64 -1.81 7.23 1.05
N LYS A 65 -1.99 6.10 0.36
CA LYS A 65 -3.09 5.15 0.59
C LYS A 65 -2.80 4.17 1.73
N GLN A 66 -1.56 4.08 2.18
CA GLN A 66 -1.21 3.23 3.32
C GLN A 66 -1.47 4.00 4.62
N ILE A 67 -1.94 3.28 5.63
CA ILE A 67 -1.97 3.81 6.99
C ILE A 67 -0.55 3.98 7.50
N THR A 68 -0.35 4.94 8.40
CA THR A 68 0.94 5.19 9.03
C THR A 68 1.26 4.14 10.09
N GLU A 69 2.54 4.07 10.49
CA GLU A 69 3.02 3.21 11.58
C GLU A 69 2.32 3.51 12.92
N GLU A 70 2.09 4.80 13.20
CA GLU A 70 1.40 5.25 14.42
C GLU A 70 -0.07 4.85 14.41
N GLU A 71 -0.76 5.04 13.27
CA GLU A 71 -2.14 4.59 13.10
C GLU A 71 -2.25 3.06 13.23
N ALA A 72 -1.30 2.30 12.67
CA ALA A 72 -1.29 0.85 12.79
C ALA A 72 -1.16 0.39 14.25
N LEU A 73 -0.27 1.03 15.03
CA LEU A 73 -0.11 0.73 16.45
C LEU A 73 -1.39 1.03 17.23
N GLU A 74 -2.00 2.20 17.02
CA GLU A 74 -3.22 2.59 17.73
C GLU A 74 -4.43 1.70 17.36
N LEU A 75 -4.57 1.31 16.09
CA LEU A 75 -5.58 0.34 15.65
C LEU A 75 -5.41 -1.01 16.35
N CYS A 76 -4.17 -1.49 16.43
CA CYS A 76 -3.87 -2.74 17.12
C CYS A 76 -4.22 -2.65 18.61
N LYS A 77 -3.80 -1.58 19.29
CA LYS A 77 -4.12 -1.33 20.71
C LYS A 77 -5.62 -1.31 20.94
N GLU A 78 -6.37 -0.58 20.12
CA GLU A 78 -7.82 -0.48 20.25
C GLU A 78 -8.50 -1.86 20.18
N LYS A 79 -8.04 -2.72 19.27
CA LYS A 79 -8.60 -4.06 19.08
C LYS A 79 -8.34 -5.02 20.23
N VAL A 80 -7.23 -4.88 20.95
CA VAL A 80 -6.83 -5.85 21.98
C VAL A 80 -6.94 -5.34 23.42
N LYS A 81 -7.23 -4.04 23.63
CA LYS A 81 -7.25 -3.38 24.95
C LYS A 81 -8.10 -4.05 26.03
N ASP A 82 -9.15 -4.76 25.65
CA ASP A 82 -10.07 -5.41 26.60
C ASP A 82 -9.52 -6.76 27.10
N VAL A 83 -8.51 -7.30 26.42
CA VAL A 83 -7.91 -8.62 26.72
C VAL A 83 -6.43 -8.49 27.12
N TRP A 84 -5.72 -7.51 26.54
CA TRP A 84 -4.28 -7.31 26.71
C TRP A 84 -3.98 -5.91 27.22
N ASP A 85 -2.85 -5.78 27.93
CA ASP A 85 -2.31 -4.48 28.30
C ASP A 85 -1.77 -3.75 27.06
N ALA A 86 -2.57 -2.84 26.52
CA ALA A 86 -2.28 -2.11 25.29
C ALA A 86 -1.02 -1.21 25.39
N ASP A 87 -0.64 -0.78 26.61
CA ASP A 87 0.55 0.06 26.83
C ASP A 87 1.86 -0.73 26.66
N SER A 88 1.80 -2.05 26.74
CA SER A 88 2.92 -2.96 26.53
C SER A 88 3.11 -3.37 25.06
N LEU A 89 2.29 -2.82 24.14
CA LEU A 89 2.43 -3.03 22.70
C LEU A 89 3.36 -1.98 22.07
N THR A 90 4.32 -2.44 21.30
CA THR A 90 5.22 -1.58 20.53
C THR A 90 5.28 -2.01 19.08
N LEU A 91 5.51 -1.02 18.21
CA LEU A 91 5.96 -1.27 16.84
C LEU A 91 7.32 -1.99 16.86
N GLY A 92 7.52 -2.90 15.93
CA GLY A 92 8.82 -3.51 15.66
C GLY A 92 9.88 -2.47 15.29
N THR A 93 11.14 -2.79 15.55
CA THR A 93 12.26 -1.87 15.35
C THR A 93 13.26 -2.36 14.32
N ASP A 94 13.00 -3.48 13.63
CA ASP A 94 13.93 -4.22 12.75
C ASP A 94 15.21 -4.74 13.46
N ASP A 95 15.37 -4.39 14.73
CA ASP A 95 16.40 -4.88 15.62
C ASP A 95 15.90 -6.11 16.38
N SER A 96 16.80 -7.03 16.70
CA SER A 96 16.51 -8.21 17.55
C SER A 96 15.45 -9.18 17.02
N GLY A 97 15.15 -9.16 15.71
CA GLY A 97 14.14 -10.04 15.08
C GLY A 97 12.69 -9.57 15.24
N LEU A 98 12.51 -8.30 15.65
CA LEU A 98 11.20 -7.63 15.70
C LEU A 98 11.00 -6.82 14.42
N ASP A 99 10.73 -7.54 13.33
CA ASP A 99 10.50 -6.94 12.02
C ASP A 99 9.38 -5.90 12.11
N LYS A 100 9.71 -4.65 11.77
CA LYS A 100 8.76 -3.54 11.71
C LYS A 100 7.82 -3.71 10.52
N VAL A 101 8.38 -4.13 9.39
CA VAL A 101 7.65 -4.34 8.13
C VAL A 101 7.75 -5.80 7.76
N ILE A 102 6.60 -6.41 7.49
CA ILE A 102 6.48 -7.82 7.11
C ILE A 102 5.77 -7.89 5.76
N GLU A 103 6.34 -8.63 4.80
CA GLU A 103 5.71 -8.89 3.51
C GLU A 103 5.21 -10.34 3.44
N LEU A 104 3.90 -10.50 3.24
CA LEU A 104 3.24 -11.81 3.13
C LEU A 104 2.26 -11.81 1.96
N ASN A 105 2.37 -12.79 1.07
CA ASN A 105 1.49 -12.96 -0.10
C ASN A 105 1.34 -11.68 -0.96
N GLY A 106 2.40 -10.85 -1.05
CA GLY A 106 2.39 -9.60 -1.80
C GLY A 106 1.71 -8.43 -1.08
N HIS A 107 1.34 -8.60 0.19
CA HIS A 107 0.81 -7.54 1.05
C HIS A 107 1.85 -7.14 2.09
N LYS A 108 1.86 -5.85 2.43
CA LYS A 108 2.73 -5.26 3.44
C LYS A 108 1.97 -5.10 4.75
N TYR A 109 2.63 -5.43 5.85
CA TYR A 109 2.09 -5.34 7.20
C TYR A 109 3.06 -4.62 8.13
N TYR A 110 2.51 -3.92 9.12
CA TYR A 110 3.26 -3.42 10.27
C TYR A 110 3.25 -4.47 11.39
N GLY A 111 4.43 -4.86 11.86
CA GLY A 111 4.60 -5.79 12.97
C GLY A 111 4.49 -5.09 14.31
N ILE A 112 3.52 -5.48 15.12
CA ILE A 112 3.28 -4.98 16.47
C ILE A 112 3.54 -6.12 17.46
N TYR A 113 4.30 -5.84 18.51
CA TYR A 113 4.80 -6.84 19.44
C TYR A 113 4.38 -6.49 20.86
N TYR A 114 3.93 -7.51 21.59
CA TYR A 114 3.74 -7.40 23.02
C TYR A 114 5.06 -7.68 23.74
N ILE A 115 5.56 -6.72 24.51
CA ILE A 115 6.79 -6.86 25.29
C ILE A 115 6.42 -6.75 26.77
N ASN A 116 6.63 -7.84 27.52
CA ASN A 116 6.47 -7.85 28.97
C ASN A 116 7.85 -8.00 29.64
N ASP A 117 8.15 -7.13 30.61
CA ASP A 117 9.35 -7.18 31.46
C ASP A 117 10.68 -7.43 30.70
N GLY A 118 10.85 -6.81 29.53
CA GLY A 118 12.09 -6.87 28.75
C GLY A 118 12.34 -8.20 28.03
N MET A 119 11.40 -9.15 28.08
CA MET A 119 11.39 -10.28 27.14
C MET A 119 10.60 -9.88 25.89
N ALA A 120 11.35 -9.58 24.82
CA ALA A 120 10.76 -9.39 23.51
C ALA A 120 10.26 -10.74 22.97
N GLY A 121 8.95 -10.84 22.76
CA GLY A 121 8.38 -11.83 21.86
C GLY A 121 7.82 -13.07 22.54
N ASP A 122 6.53 -13.01 22.86
CA ASP A 122 5.65 -14.19 22.81
C ASP A 122 4.47 -13.97 21.84
N PHE A 123 4.03 -12.71 21.63
CA PHE A 123 2.87 -12.39 20.82
C PHE A 123 3.18 -11.31 19.78
N ARG A 124 2.86 -11.63 18.51
CA ARG A 124 3.07 -10.78 17.34
C ARG A 124 1.74 -10.56 16.63
N PHE A 125 1.42 -9.30 16.41
CA PHE A 125 0.27 -8.85 15.62
C PHE A 125 0.78 -8.22 14.32
N CYS A 126 0.01 -8.38 13.25
CA CYS A 126 0.29 -7.83 11.93
C CYS A 126 -0.87 -6.93 11.53
N VAL A 127 -0.60 -5.67 11.20
CA VAL A 127 -1.60 -4.72 10.72
C VAL A 127 -1.39 -4.47 9.24
N ASN A 128 -2.40 -4.75 8.41
CA ASN A 128 -2.29 -4.56 6.96
C ASN A 128 -2.09 -3.08 6.64
N ALA A 129 -0.99 -2.74 5.97
CA ALA A 129 -0.63 -1.36 5.68
C ALA A 129 -1.63 -0.64 4.77
N SER A 130 -2.41 -1.38 3.96
CA SER A 130 -3.40 -0.79 3.04
C SER A 130 -4.82 -0.75 3.61
N THR A 131 -5.21 -1.71 4.47
CA THR A 131 -6.58 -1.82 4.97
C THR A 131 -6.74 -1.49 6.45
N GLY A 132 -5.66 -1.50 7.23
CA GLY A 132 -5.68 -1.36 8.68
C GLY A 132 -6.26 -2.56 9.43
N GLU A 133 -6.56 -3.66 8.73
CA GLU A 133 -7.02 -4.89 9.37
C GLU A 133 -5.91 -5.50 10.24
N VAL A 134 -6.29 -5.91 11.45
CA VAL A 134 -5.37 -6.46 12.45
C VAL A 134 -5.48 -7.98 12.47
N PHE A 135 -4.33 -8.64 12.46
CA PHE A 135 -4.19 -10.09 12.49
C PHE A 135 -3.25 -10.52 13.61
N PHE A 136 -3.48 -11.71 14.15
CA PHE A 136 -2.50 -12.42 14.95
C PHE A 136 -1.61 -13.28 14.05
N GLN A 137 -0.30 -13.24 14.25
CA GLN A 137 0.65 -14.11 13.55
C GLN A 137 1.14 -15.21 14.49
N SER A 138 1.00 -16.46 14.07
CA SER A 138 1.46 -17.61 14.85
C SER A 138 2.98 -17.70 14.87
N SER A 139 3.58 -17.91 16.04
CA SER A 139 5.01 -18.18 16.19
C SER A 139 5.42 -19.56 15.66
N ALA A 140 4.46 -20.49 15.53
CA ALA A 140 4.69 -21.82 14.95
C ALA A 140 4.73 -21.80 13.41
N ASP A 141 4.04 -20.83 12.79
CA ASP A 141 4.03 -20.60 11.35
C ASP A 141 3.89 -19.11 11.04
N LEU A 142 5.02 -18.46 10.75
CA LEU A 142 5.08 -17.02 10.44
C LEU A 142 4.38 -16.65 9.12
N GLN A 143 3.90 -17.62 8.33
CA GLN A 143 3.09 -17.35 7.15
C GLN A 143 1.58 -17.35 7.46
N SER A 144 1.18 -17.83 8.65
CA SER A 144 -0.21 -17.94 9.06
C SER A 144 -0.67 -16.67 9.78
N LEU A 145 -1.74 -16.06 9.26
CA LEU A 145 -2.43 -14.91 9.84
C LEU A 145 -3.86 -15.29 10.21
N THR A 146 -4.23 -15.10 11.48
CA THR A 146 -5.60 -15.26 11.97
C THR A 146 -6.20 -13.87 12.20
N ALA A 147 -7.42 -13.62 11.75
CA ALA A 147 -8.08 -12.33 11.99
C ALA A 147 -8.17 -12.06 13.50
N ILE A 148 -7.91 -10.83 13.96
CA ILE A 148 -7.83 -10.56 15.40
C ILE A 148 -9.15 -10.87 16.12
N ASP A 149 -10.29 -10.59 15.48
CA ASP A 149 -11.61 -10.84 16.06
C ASP A 149 -11.92 -12.35 16.17
N GLU A 150 -11.27 -13.20 15.38
CA GLU A 150 -11.34 -14.66 15.51
C GLU A 150 -10.43 -15.14 16.64
N TYR A 151 -9.18 -14.66 16.67
CA TYR A 151 -8.21 -15.02 17.71
C TYR A 151 -8.70 -14.65 19.12
N LEU A 152 -9.29 -13.48 19.30
CA LEU A 152 -9.77 -13.01 20.61
C LEU A 152 -11.00 -13.77 21.13
N GLN A 153 -11.70 -14.56 20.29
CA GLN A 153 -12.80 -15.41 20.76
C GLN A 153 -12.32 -16.49 21.73
N GLU A 154 -11.05 -16.89 21.68
CA GLU A 154 -10.48 -17.86 22.60
C GLU A 154 -10.33 -17.34 24.04
N PHE A 155 -10.47 -16.03 24.25
CA PHE A 155 -10.28 -15.34 25.53
C PHE A 155 -11.59 -14.83 26.14
N ASN A 156 -12.73 -15.05 25.46
CA ASN A 156 -14.09 -14.71 25.93
C ASN A 156 -14.81 -15.93 26.51
#